data_AF-A0A4U7EME1-F1
#
_entry.id   AF-A0A4U7EME1-F1
#
_cell.length_a   1.000
_cell.length_b   1.000
_cell.length_c   1.000
_cell.angle_alpha   90.00
_cell.angle_beta   90.00
_cell.angle_gamma   90.00
#
_symmetry.space_group_name_H-M   'P 1'
#
loop_
_entity.id
_entity.type
_entity.pdbx_description
1 polymer ?
#
loop_
_entity_poly.entity_id
_entity_poly.type
_entity_poly.pdbx_seq_one_letter_code
_entity_poly.pdbx_strand_id
1 'polypeptide(L)'
;MASDSPKQHWSTAEEEIMEATYRALLTHGYADLSISRIADELDKSKAAIYYHYDTKDDLLVAFLEFAVDRFEETTVTETGNEPAADLEHVIEKLLPLQPDEEQRQLQAVLVGLRSQAVTNGVFREQFTQIDERLAATIRGIVDRGIEEDTFRDVDPSRVAEHILATVNGAMYGRATTDRKSAAAAARVSLASYIDSELRRTA
;
A
#
# COMPACT_ATOMS: atom_id res chain seq x y z
N MET A 1 -9.85 -17.13 -6.45
CA MET A 1 -10.52 -16.95 -5.15
C MET A 1 -10.03 -15.63 -4.61
N ALA A 2 -10.89 -14.60 -4.58
CA ALA A 2 -10.55 -13.34 -3.94
C ALA A 2 -10.13 -13.65 -2.49
N SER A 3 -9.01 -13.07 -2.05
CA SER A 3 -8.58 -13.11 -0.66
C SER A 3 -9.59 -12.31 0.15
N ASP A 4 -10.69 -12.95 0.52
CA ASP A 4 -11.73 -12.44 1.41
C ASP A 4 -11.20 -12.49 2.85
N SER A 5 -10.02 -11.90 3.06
CA SER A 5 -9.51 -11.66 4.41
C SER A 5 -10.56 -10.79 5.10
N PRO A 6 -11.15 -11.24 6.21
CA PRO A 6 -12.20 -10.49 6.86
C PRO A 6 -11.65 -9.11 7.23
N LYS A 7 -12.24 -8.05 6.66
CA LYS A 7 -11.89 -6.67 7.00
C LYS A 7 -11.88 -6.55 8.52
N GLN A 8 -10.74 -6.15 9.07
CA GLN A 8 -10.59 -6.06 10.51
C GLN A 8 -11.56 -4.98 11.01
N HIS A 9 -12.47 -5.35 11.92
CA HIS A 9 -13.38 -4.38 12.51
C HIS A 9 -12.66 -3.69 13.67
N TRP A 10 -12.09 -2.53 13.38
CA TRP A 10 -11.41 -1.69 14.36
C TRP A 10 -12.43 -1.13 15.37
N SER A 11 -12.15 -1.26 16.67
CA SER A 11 -12.92 -0.54 17.68
C SER A 11 -12.60 0.96 17.63
N THR A 12 -13.51 1.82 18.10
CA THR A 12 -13.27 3.27 18.17
C THR A 12 -11.97 3.63 18.90
N ALA A 13 -11.62 2.87 19.95
CA ALA A 13 -10.38 3.09 20.68
C ALA A 13 -9.13 2.73 19.84
N GLU A 14 -9.18 1.66 19.06
CA GLU A 14 -8.09 1.26 18.18
C GLU A 14 -7.95 2.24 17.01
N GLU A 15 -9.05 2.66 16.39
CA GLU A 15 -9.06 3.68 15.33
C GLU A 15 -8.39 4.97 15.80
N GLU A 16 -8.77 5.49 16.97
CA GLU A 16 -8.12 6.66 17.56
C GLU A 16 -6.60 6.46 17.71
N ILE A 17 -6.17 5.28 18.19
CA ILE A 17 -4.74 4.97 18.33
C ILE A 17 -4.04 4.92 16.97
N MET A 18 -4.66 4.33 15.96
CA MET A 18 -4.11 4.26 14.60
C MET A 18 -4.00 5.64 13.95
N GLU A 19 -5.00 6.51 14.11
CA GLU A 19 -4.96 7.88 13.62
C GLU A 19 -3.87 8.73 14.31
N ALA A 20 -3.68 8.55 15.61
CA ALA A 20 -2.59 9.22 16.31
C ALA A 20 -1.22 8.67 15.92
N THR A 21 -1.13 7.36 15.70
CA THR A 21 0.09 6.73 15.17
C THR A 21 0.44 7.30 13.80
N TYR A 22 -0.57 7.48 12.93
CA TYR A 22 -0.42 8.14 11.64
C TYR A 22 0.14 9.56 11.77
N ARG A 23 -0.47 10.41 12.61
CA ARG A 23 -0.02 11.80 12.84
C ARG A 23 1.40 11.86 13.41
N ALA A 24 1.71 11.01 14.39
CA ALA A 24 3.04 10.92 14.98
C ALA A 24 4.09 10.46 13.95
N LEU A 25 3.74 9.52 13.07
CA LEU A 25 4.61 9.06 11.99
C LEU A 25 4.88 10.15 10.94
N LEU A 26 3.87 10.93 10.56
CA LEU A 26 4.07 12.04 9.63
C LEU A 26 4.96 13.14 10.23
N THR A 27 4.80 13.40 11.52
CA THR A 27 5.51 14.49 12.22
C THR A 27 6.94 14.12 12.59
N HIS A 28 7.17 12.86 13.00
CA HIS A 28 8.47 12.42 13.54
C HIS A 28 9.20 11.42 12.64
N GLY A 29 8.52 10.80 11.68
CA GLY A 29 9.05 9.66 10.94
C GLY A 29 9.17 8.40 11.80
N TYR A 30 9.57 7.29 11.17
CA TYR A 30 9.71 6.00 11.86
C TYR A 30 10.82 6.00 12.93
N ALA A 31 11.97 6.60 12.60
CA ALA A 31 13.18 6.56 13.43
C ALA A 31 12.97 7.22 14.81
N ASP A 32 12.25 8.34 14.84
CA ASP A 32 11.91 9.06 16.06
C ASP A 32 10.53 8.69 16.62
N LEU A 33 9.83 7.69 16.08
CA LEU A 33 8.56 7.28 16.67
C LEU A 33 8.77 6.62 18.05
N SER A 34 7.94 6.95 19.03
CA SER A 34 7.86 6.23 20.31
C SER A 34 6.43 6.17 20.81
N ILE A 35 6.11 5.17 21.65
CA ILE A 35 4.80 5.06 22.32
C ILE A 35 4.46 6.35 23.08
N SER A 36 5.46 7.03 23.64
CA SER A 36 5.25 8.33 24.32
C SER A 36 4.71 9.39 23.37
N ARG A 37 5.35 9.56 22.21
CA ARG A 37 4.95 10.55 21.20
C ARG A 37 3.56 10.25 20.63
N ILE A 38 3.21 8.96 20.48
CA ILE A 38 1.87 8.54 20.06
C ILE A 38 0.84 8.86 21.16
N ALA A 39 1.19 8.64 22.43
CA ALA A 39 0.32 8.95 23.56
C ALA A 39 0.04 10.46 23.68
N ASP A 40 1.06 11.28 23.41
CA ASP A 40 0.96 12.74 23.39
C ASP A 40 -0.03 13.22 22.28
N GLU A 41 -0.10 12.53 21.14
CA GLU A 41 -1.06 12.79 20.04
C GLU A 41 -2.52 12.38 20.35
N LEU A 42 -2.73 11.59 21.40
CA LEU A 42 -4.04 11.04 21.81
C LEU A 42 -4.62 11.73 23.05
N ASP A 43 -3.83 12.56 23.74
CA ASP A 43 -4.10 12.98 25.12
C ASP A 43 -4.45 11.77 26.03
N LYS A 44 -3.80 10.63 25.78
CA LYS A 44 -3.99 9.37 26.53
C LYS A 44 -2.68 8.96 27.20
N SER A 45 -2.79 8.12 28.23
CA SER A 45 -1.62 7.55 28.88
C SER A 45 -0.98 6.45 28.02
N LYS A 46 0.34 6.23 28.15
CA LYS A 46 1.02 5.07 27.53
C LYS A 46 0.38 3.74 27.93
N ALA A 47 -0.12 3.65 29.16
CA ALA A 47 -0.80 2.45 29.67
C ALA A 47 -2.08 2.13 28.87
N ALA A 48 -2.77 3.14 28.35
CA ALA A 48 -3.92 2.94 27.48
C ALA A 48 -3.51 2.32 26.13
N ILE A 49 -2.34 2.69 25.58
CA ILE A 49 -1.83 2.08 24.35
C ILE A 49 -1.36 0.64 24.62
N TYR A 50 -0.61 0.42 25.72
CA TYR A 50 -0.15 -0.92 26.10
C TYR A 50 -1.27 -1.90 26.46
N TYR A 51 -2.47 -1.41 26.76
CA TYR A 51 -3.64 -2.26 26.91
C TYR A 51 -4.04 -2.95 25.59
N HIS A 52 -3.78 -2.30 24.44
CA HIS A 52 -4.09 -2.82 23.11
C HIS A 52 -2.88 -3.48 22.43
N TYR A 53 -1.68 -2.99 22.68
CA TYR A 53 -0.47 -3.40 21.96
C TYR A 53 0.70 -3.62 22.92
N ASP A 54 1.23 -4.85 22.95
CA ASP A 54 2.32 -5.22 23.87
C ASP A 54 3.64 -4.50 23.54
N THR A 55 3.91 -4.27 22.26
CA THR A 55 5.13 -3.62 21.80
C THR A 55 4.87 -2.52 20.74
N LYS A 56 5.88 -1.68 20.50
CA LYS A 56 5.85 -0.71 19.39
C LYS A 56 5.70 -1.42 18.04
N ASP A 57 6.31 -2.60 17.88
CA ASP A 57 6.26 -3.34 16.63
C ASP A 57 4.86 -3.90 16.39
N ASP A 58 4.20 -4.44 17.42
CA ASP A 58 2.81 -4.91 17.32
C ASP A 58 1.85 -3.77 16.94
N LEU A 59 2.02 -2.60 17.55
CA LEU A 59 1.27 -1.40 17.20
C LEU A 59 1.51 -0.98 15.74
N LEU A 60 2.77 -1.02 15.28
CA LEU A 60 3.11 -0.62 13.92
C LEU A 60 2.65 -1.61 12.86
N VAL A 61 2.60 -2.90 13.19
CA VAL A 61 2.02 -3.94 12.34
C VAL A 61 0.52 -3.74 12.23
N ALA A 62 -0.18 -3.47 13.34
CA ALA A 62 -1.59 -3.10 13.32
C ALA A 62 -1.84 -1.82 12.52
N PHE A 63 -0.96 -0.82 12.64
CA PHE A 63 -1.03 0.40 11.83
C PHE A 63 -0.89 0.12 10.33
N LEU A 64 0.00 -0.79 9.93
CA LEU A 64 0.13 -1.19 8.52
C LEU A 64 -1.18 -1.82 8.00
N GLU A 65 -1.81 -2.69 8.80
CA GLU A 65 -3.12 -3.27 8.45
C GLU A 65 -4.20 -2.20 8.30
N PHE A 66 -4.30 -1.30 9.28
CA PHE A 66 -5.24 -0.17 9.25
C PHE A 66 -5.04 0.72 8.01
N ALA A 67 -3.79 1.01 7.65
CA ALA A 67 -3.48 1.83 6.49
C ALA A 67 -3.89 1.14 5.17
N VAL A 68 -3.77 -0.19 5.09
CA VAL A 68 -4.16 -0.98 3.93
C VAL A 68 -5.68 -1.07 3.82
N ASP A 69 -6.39 -1.32 4.91
CA ASP A 69 -7.86 -1.33 4.93
C ASP A 69 -8.43 -0.01 4.41
N ARG A 70 -7.89 1.12 4.90
CA ARG A 70 -8.29 2.45 4.43
C ARG A 70 -7.94 2.69 2.96
N PHE A 71 -6.80 2.20 2.49
CA PHE A 71 -6.42 2.28 1.08
C PHE A 71 -7.39 1.48 0.18
N GLU A 72 -7.73 0.26 0.58
CA GLU A 72 -8.65 -0.61 -0.15
C GLU A 72 -10.07 -0.04 -0.21
N GLU A 73 -10.57 0.55 0.88
CA GLU A 73 -11.89 1.22 0.88
C GLU A 73 -12.00 2.29 -0.19
N THR A 74 -10.95 3.09 -0.39
CA THR A 74 -10.95 4.08 -1.46
C THR A 74 -10.82 3.42 -2.84
N THR A 75 -10.11 2.31 -2.97
CA THR A 75 -9.76 1.71 -4.29
C THR A 75 -10.89 0.86 -4.85
N VAL A 76 -11.50 0.00 -4.03
CA VAL A 76 -12.59 -0.90 -4.44
C VAL A 76 -13.84 -0.13 -4.90
N THR A 77 -14.07 1.06 -4.36
CA THR A 77 -15.23 1.90 -4.70
C THR A 77 -15.15 2.56 -6.07
N GLU A 78 -13.97 2.55 -6.70
CA GLU A 78 -13.70 3.28 -7.94
C GLU A 78 -13.39 2.36 -9.14
N THR A 79 -13.18 1.07 -8.91
CA THR A 79 -12.90 0.06 -9.94
C THR A 79 -14.14 -0.76 -10.29
N GLY A 80 -14.31 -1.18 -11.55
CA GLY A 80 -15.33 -2.19 -11.89
C GLY A 80 -15.99 -2.08 -13.25
N ASN A 81 -15.62 -1.11 -14.08
CA ASN A 81 -16.28 -0.88 -15.37
C ASN A 81 -15.42 -1.25 -16.58
N GLU A 82 -14.10 -1.04 -16.51
CA GLU A 82 -13.18 -1.24 -17.63
C GLU A 82 -11.83 -1.79 -17.13
N PRO A 83 -11.47 -3.07 -17.40
CA PRO A 83 -10.28 -3.70 -16.82
C PRO A 83 -8.96 -2.95 -17.02
N ALA A 84 -8.76 -2.33 -18.20
CA ALA A 84 -7.57 -1.53 -18.47
C ALA A 84 -7.52 -0.26 -17.61
N ALA A 85 -8.64 0.48 -17.54
CA ALA A 85 -8.75 1.67 -16.72
C ALA A 85 -8.63 1.33 -15.22
N ASP A 86 -9.17 0.19 -14.79
CA ASP A 86 -9.07 -0.28 -13.41
C ASP A 86 -7.60 -0.58 -13.02
N LEU A 87 -6.80 -1.21 -13.89
CA LEU A 87 -5.36 -1.40 -13.66
C LEU A 87 -4.62 -0.07 -13.61
N GLU A 88 -4.90 0.84 -14.55
CA GLU A 88 -4.32 2.17 -14.57
C GLU A 88 -4.61 2.90 -13.26
N HIS A 89 -5.86 2.89 -12.80
CA HIS A 89 -6.32 3.51 -11.56
C HIS A 89 -5.58 2.98 -10.32
N VAL A 90 -5.41 1.66 -10.20
CA VAL A 90 -4.60 1.05 -9.14
C VAL A 90 -3.17 1.59 -9.16
N ILE A 91 -2.54 1.68 -10.34
CA ILE A 91 -1.19 2.23 -10.49
C ILE A 91 -1.16 3.72 -10.14
N GLU A 92 -2.19 4.50 -10.50
CA GLU A 92 -2.26 5.92 -10.17
C GLU A 92 -2.30 6.15 -8.66
N LYS A 93 -3.09 5.35 -7.94
CA LYS A 93 -3.21 5.43 -6.49
C LYS A 93 -1.93 5.06 -5.75
N LEU A 94 -1.25 4.00 -6.21
CA LEU A 94 0.01 3.59 -5.62
C LEU A 94 1.13 4.58 -5.94
N LEU A 95 1.14 5.16 -7.14
CA LEU A 95 2.22 6.01 -7.62
C LEU A 95 1.72 7.37 -8.12
N PRO A 96 1.15 8.23 -7.26
CA PRO A 96 0.63 9.53 -7.69
C PRO A 96 1.74 10.37 -8.32
N LEU A 97 1.47 11.01 -9.48
CA LEU A 97 2.48 11.78 -10.22
C LEU A 97 2.90 13.06 -9.47
N GLN A 98 1.96 13.67 -8.77
CA GLN A 98 2.14 14.90 -8.00
C GLN A 98 1.68 14.64 -6.57
N PRO A 99 2.45 13.85 -5.78
CA PRO A 99 2.08 13.63 -4.41
C PRO A 99 2.12 14.96 -3.65
N ASP A 100 1.18 15.20 -2.75
CA ASP A 100 1.33 16.28 -1.77
C ASP A 100 2.43 15.95 -0.74
N GLU A 101 2.65 16.84 0.23
CA GLU A 101 3.67 16.63 1.25
C GLU A 101 3.35 15.45 2.16
N GLU A 102 2.09 15.27 2.52
CA GLU A 102 1.64 14.18 3.38
C GLU A 102 1.85 12.82 2.70
N GLN A 103 1.48 12.71 1.42
CA GLN A 103 1.71 11.51 0.61
C GLN A 103 3.20 11.18 0.47
N ARG A 104 4.07 12.19 0.34
CA ARG A 104 5.53 11.97 0.32
C ARG A 104 6.04 11.44 1.65
N GLN A 105 5.59 12.02 2.76
CA GLN A 105 5.97 11.60 4.11
C GLN A 105 5.49 10.19 4.40
N LEU A 106 4.25 9.86 4.06
CA LEU A 106 3.70 8.51 4.18
C LEU A 106 4.51 7.49 3.40
N GLN A 107 4.88 7.81 2.15
CA GLN A 107 5.75 6.93 1.34
C GLN A 107 7.12 6.70 2.01
N ALA A 108 7.73 7.74 2.58
CA ALA A 108 8.98 7.60 3.32
C ALA A 108 8.84 6.73 4.57
N VAL A 109 7.73 6.90 5.32
CA VAL A 109 7.39 6.08 6.49
C VAL A 109 7.23 4.60 6.09
N LEU A 110 6.48 4.31 5.03
CA LEU A 110 6.27 2.94 4.55
C LEU A 110 7.58 2.27 4.13
N VAL A 111 8.46 3.00 3.43
CA VAL A 111 9.81 2.50 3.10
C VAL A 111 10.63 2.23 4.37
N GLY A 112 10.55 3.12 5.36
CA GLY A 112 11.18 2.95 6.67
C GLY A 112 10.70 1.69 7.40
N LEU A 113 9.39 1.49 7.50
CA LEU A 113 8.78 0.29 8.10
C LEU A 113 9.15 -0.98 7.33
N ARG A 114 9.11 -0.93 5.99
CA ARG A 114 9.47 -2.07 5.13
C ARG A 114 10.92 -2.50 5.30
N SER A 115 11.84 -1.56 5.59
CA SER A 115 13.23 -1.91 5.89
C SER A 115 13.37 -2.82 7.12
N GLN A 116 12.43 -2.78 8.07
CA GLN A 116 12.47 -3.62 9.27
C GLN A 116 12.20 -5.10 8.96
N ALA A 117 11.47 -5.39 7.88
CA ALA A 117 11.19 -6.76 7.44
C ALA A 117 12.45 -7.58 7.09
N VAL A 118 13.59 -6.92 6.87
CA VAL A 118 14.89 -7.57 6.65
C VAL A 118 15.28 -8.39 7.87
N THR A 119 15.08 -7.87 9.09
CA THR A 119 15.52 -8.49 10.34
C THR A 119 14.39 -8.88 11.29
N ASN A 120 13.18 -8.36 11.09
CA ASN A 120 12.01 -8.64 11.91
C ASN A 120 10.96 -9.46 11.14
N GLY A 121 10.67 -10.67 11.64
CA GLY A 121 9.74 -11.62 11.03
C GLY A 121 8.28 -11.13 11.00
N VAL A 122 7.85 -10.37 12.01
CA VAL A 122 6.46 -9.88 12.10
C VAL A 122 6.18 -8.84 11.03
N PHE A 123 7.08 -7.87 10.84
CA PHE A 123 6.99 -6.94 9.71
C PHE A 123 7.06 -7.65 8.37
N ARG A 124 7.91 -8.69 8.23
CA ARG A 124 8.01 -9.45 6.98
C ARG A 124 6.72 -10.17 6.64
N GLU A 125 6.10 -10.80 7.63
CA GLU A 125 4.82 -11.47 7.46
C GLU A 125 3.73 -10.45 7.07
N GLN A 126 3.67 -9.31 7.75
CA GLN A 126 2.71 -8.26 7.43
C GLN A 126 2.88 -7.72 6.00
N PHE A 127 4.09 -7.37 5.59
CA PHE A 127 4.32 -6.91 4.21
C PHE A 127 4.06 -8.01 3.16
N THR A 128 4.24 -9.28 3.50
CA THR A 128 3.88 -10.41 2.63
C THR A 128 2.37 -10.44 2.40
N GLN A 129 1.57 -10.28 3.46
CA GLN A 129 0.11 -10.25 3.36
C GLN A 129 -0.38 -9.03 2.56
N ILE A 130 0.21 -7.86 2.79
CA ILE A 130 -0.12 -6.62 2.05
C ILE A 130 0.18 -6.77 0.55
N ASP A 131 1.37 -7.25 0.21
CA ASP A 131 1.75 -7.45 -1.19
C ASP A 131 0.83 -8.48 -1.86
N GLU A 132 0.44 -9.56 -1.16
CA GLU A 132 -0.46 -10.58 -1.68
C GLU A 132 -1.90 -10.07 -1.89
N ARG A 133 -2.43 -9.22 -1.00
CA ARG A 133 -3.74 -8.55 -1.19
C ARG A 133 -3.74 -7.69 -2.45
N LEU A 134 -2.68 -6.93 -2.66
CA LEU A 134 -2.53 -6.10 -3.84
C LEU A 134 -2.34 -6.94 -5.11
N ALA A 135 -1.53 -8.00 -5.04
CA ALA A 135 -1.36 -8.97 -6.13
C ALA A 135 -2.70 -9.61 -6.51
N ALA A 136 -3.50 -10.02 -5.53
CA ALA A 136 -4.82 -10.60 -5.74
C ALA A 136 -5.79 -9.64 -6.44
N THR A 137 -5.76 -8.36 -6.06
CA THR A 137 -6.54 -7.31 -6.72
C THR A 137 -6.16 -7.19 -8.19
N ILE A 138 -4.85 -7.09 -8.49
CA ILE A 138 -4.34 -6.98 -9.86
C ILE A 138 -4.70 -8.23 -10.68
N ARG A 139 -4.49 -9.43 -10.14
CA ARG A 139 -4.85 -10.69 -10.81
C ARG A 139 -6.34 -10.73 -11.15
N GLY A 140 -7.21 -10.35 -10.22
CA GLY A 140 -8.66 -10.30 -10.45
C GLY A 140 -9.07 -9.34 -11.57
N ILE A 141 -8.40 -8.18 -11.69
CA ILE A 141 -8.64 -7.25 -12.82
C ILE A 141 -8.17 -7.86 -14.14
N VAL A 142 -7.01 -8.52 -14.16
CA VAL A 142 -6.47 -9.18 -15.35
C VAL A 142 -7.35 -10.34 -15.79
N ASP A 143 -7.75 -11.23 -14.87
CA ASP A 143 -8.65 -12.35 -15.12
C ASP A 143 -9.96 -11.88 -15.75
N ARG A 144 -10.58 -10.85 -15.17
CA ARG A 144 -11.80 -10.24 -15.72
C ARG A 144 -11.57 -9.66 -17.12
N GLY A 145 -10.43 -8.99 -17.36
CA GLY A 145 -10.10 -8.48 -18.68
C GLY A 145 -9.87 -9.58 -19.72
N ILE A 146 -9.38 -10.77 -19.31
CA ILE A 146 -9.28 -11.94 -20.19
C ILE A 146 -10.68 -12.48 -20.51
N GLU A 147 -11.54 -12.63 -19.50
CA GLU A 147 -12.92 -13.11 -19.64
C GLU A 147 -13.78 -12.18 -20.53
N GLU A 148 -13.54 -10.87 -20.45
CA GLU A 148 -14.22 -9.83 -21.25
C GLU A 148 -13.56 -9.58 -22.62
N ASP A 149 -12.59 -10.40 -23.03
CA ASP A 149 -11.81 -10.25 -24.28
C ASP A 149 -11.07 -8.89 -24.43
N THR A 150 -10.96 -8.11 -23.35
CA THR A 150 -10.23 -6.83 -23.31
C THR A 150 -8.71 -7.06 -23.32
N PHE A 151 -8.26 -8.08 -22.59
CA PHE A 151 -6.87 -8.51 -22.54
C PHE A 151 -6.63 -9.79 -23.33
N ARG A 152 -5.36 -10.00 -23.69
CA ARG A 152 -4.85 -11.27 -24.24
C ARG A 152 -4.78 -12.32 -23.14
N ASP A 153 -4.78 -13.60 -23.52
CA ASP A 153 -4.55 -14.72 -22.62
C ASP A 153 -3.09 -14.70 -22.11
N VAL A 154 -2.88 -14.02 -20.98
CA VAL A 154 -1.60 -13.82 -20.31
C VAL A 154 -1.65 -14.48 -18.92
N ASP A 155 -0.49 -14.66 -18.30
CA ASP A 155 -0.41 -15.12 -16.91
C ASP A 155 -0.68 -13.95 -15.94
N PRO A 156 -1.82 -13.92 -15.23
CA PRO A 156 -2.18 -12.83 -14.32
C PRO A 156 -1.17 -12.64 -13.18
N SER A 157 -0.55 -13.73 -12.73
CA SER A 157 0.43 -13.68 -11.63
C SER A 157 1.69 -12.96 -12.08
N ARG A 158 2.15 -13.20 -13.31
CA ARG A 158 3.31 -12.48 -13.88
C ARG A 158 3.03 -11.00 -14.08
N VAL A 159 1.80 -10.63 -14.45
CA VAL A 159 1.38 -9.23 -14.55
C VAL A 159 1.42 -8.55 -13.18
N ALA A 160 0.84 -9.20 -12.16
CA ALA A 160 0.84 -8.69 -10.79
C ALA A 160 2.26 -8.47 -10.25
N GLU A 161 3.15 -9.46 -10.39
CA GLU A 161 4.54 -9.35 -9.95
C GLU A 161 5.29 -8.23 -10.68
N HIS A 162 5.07 -8.07 -11.99
CA HIS A 162 5.70 -6.99 -12.76
C HIS A 162 5.26 -5.60 -12.28
N ILE A 163 3.95 -5.40 -12.07
CA ILE A 163 3.40 -4.13 -11.59
C ILE A 163 3.93 -3.85 -10.17
N LEU A 164 3.86 -4.83 -9.26
CA LEU A 164 4.34 -4.69 -7.88
C LEU A 164 5.82 -4.35 -7.82
N ALA A 165 6.67 -5.08 -8.54
CA ALA A 165 8.12 -4.82 -8.55
C ALA A 165 8.44 -3.41 -9.06
N THR A 166 7.72 -2.96 -10.10
CA THR A 166 7.92 -1.64 -10.71
C THR A 166 7.46 -0.52 -9.78
N VAL A 167 6.28 -0.67 -9.17
CA VAL A 167 5.73 0.29 -8.19
C VAL A 167 6.63 0.37 -6.95
N ASN A 168 7.01 -0.76 -6.37
CA ASN A 168 7.88 -0.81 -5.19
C ASN A 168 9.24 -0.16 -5.47
N GLY A 169 9.83 -0.44 -6.63
CA GLY A 169 11.08 0.19 -7.07
C GLY A 169 10.94 1.72 -7.23
N ALA A 170 9.82 2.18 -7.79
CA ALA A 170 9.55 3.61 -7.96
C ALA A 170 9.29 4.33 -6.63
N MET A 171 8.53 3.71 -5.71
CA MET A 171 8.32 4.23 -4.35
C MET A 171 9.64 4.32 -3.58
N TYR A 172 10.43 3.24 -3.60
CA TYR A 172 11.74 3.22 -2.95
C TYR A 172 12.67 4.30 -3.52
N GLY A 173 12.75 4.41 -4.85
CA GLY A 173 13.56 5.42 -5.52
C GLY A 173 13.13 6.84 -5.19
N ARG A 174 11.82 7.10 -5.10
CA ARG A 174 11.28 8.42 -4.71
C ARG A 174 11.62 8.77 -3.26
N ALA A 175 11.56 7.80 -2.34
CA ALA A 175 11.83 8.04 -0.92
C ALA A 175 13.33 8.17 -0.59
N THR A 176 14.21 7.62 -1.43
CA THR A 176 15.65 7.49 -1.10
C THR A 176 16.59 8.25 -2.04
N THR A 177 16.06 8.92 -3.07
CA THR A 177 16.87 9.64 -4.07
C THR A 177 16.19 10.92 -4.56
N ASP A 178 16.98 11.87 -5.08
CA ASP A 178 16.48 13.09 -5.72
C ASP A 178 16.08 12.89 -7.21
N ARG A 179 15.80 11.66 -7.64
CA ARG A 179 15.44 11.32 -9.03
C ARG A 179 13.97 11.62 -9.32
N LYS A 180 13.62 12.90 -9.42
CA LYS A 180 12.25 13.41 -9.55
C LYS A 180 11.44 12.79 -10.71
N SER A 181 12.09 12.35 -11.79
CA SER A 181 11.41 11.76 -12.95
C SER A 181 11.16 10.25 -12.85
N ALA A 182 11.76 9.54 -11.88
CA ALA A 182 11.75 8.07 -11.85
C ALA A 182 10.33 7.51 -11.72
N ALA A 183 9.50 8.08 -10.84
CA ALA A 183 8.13 7.64 -10.67
C ALA A 183 7.25 7.92 -11.89
N ALA A 184 7.43 9.07 -12.55
CA ALA A 184 6.71 9.38 -13.79
C ALA A 184 7.11 8.43 -14.92
N ALA A 185 8.41 8.13 -15.05
CA ALA A 185 8.91 7.17 -16.02
C ALA A 185 8.37 5.75 -15.76
N ALA A 186 8.30 5.31 -14.49
CA ALA A 186 7.70 4.03 -14.12
C ALA A 186 6.21 3.96 -14.51
N ARG A 187 5.44 5.03 -14.28
CA ARG A 187 4.04 5.10 -14.72
C ARG A 187 3.87 5.01 -16.23
N VAL A 188 4.67 5.77 -16.98
CA VAL A 188 4.64 5.71 -18.46
C VAL A 188 5.01 4.31 -18.95
N SER A 189 6.01 3.67 -18.33
CA SER A 189 6.41 2.31 -18.67
C SER A 189 5.29 1.30 -18.40
N LEU A 190 4.59 1.42 -17.27
CA LEU A 190 3.48 0.51 -16.93
C LEU A 190 2.26 0.73 -17.83
N ALA A 191 1.91 1.98 -18.15
CA ALA A 191 0.84 2.28 -19.11
C ALA A 191 1.16 1.70 -20.49
N SER A 192 2.40 1.91 -20.98
CA SER A 192 2.84 1.31 -22.24
C SER A 192 2.82 -0.21 -22.22
N TYR A 193 3.17 -0.83 -21.08
CA TYR A 193 3.10 -2.28 -20.90
C TYR A 193 1.66 -2.81 -20.96
N ILE A 194 0.72 -2.13 -20.29
CA ILE A 194 -0.71 -2.48 -20.36
C ILE A 194 -1.19 -2.43 -21.81
N ASP A 195 -0.87 -1.36 -22.54
CA ASP A 195 -1.29 -1.19 -23.93
C ASP A 195 -0.61 -2.19 -24.89
N SER A 196 0.69 -2.45 -24.72
CA SER A 196 1.45 -3.27 -25.67
C SER A 196 1.33 -4.76 -25.38
N GLU A 197 1.35 -5.17 -24.11
CA GLU A 197 1.42 -6.58 -23.68
C GLU A 197 0.08 -7.16 -23.24
N LEU A 198 -0.82 -6.34 -22.68
CA LEU A 198 -2.10 -6.83 -22.17
C LEU A 198 -3.24 -6.62 -23.16
N ARG A 199 -3.45 -5.41 -23.69
CA ARG A 199 -4.60 -5.12 -24.55
C ARG A 199 -4.60 -5.99 -25.81
N ARG A 200 -5.76 -6.56 -26.15
CA ARG A 200 -5.94 -7.14 -27.48
C ARG A 200 -5.92 -6.03 -28.53
N THR A 201 -5.06 -6.19 -29.53
CA THR A 201 -5.10 -5.35 -30.72
C THR A 201 -6.28 -5.81 -31.57
N ALA A 202 -7.18 -4.90 -31.93
CA ALA A 202 -8.33 -5.18 -32.80
C ALA A 202 -7.90 -5.72 -34.17
#